data_AF-A0A1B9KYU2-F1
#
_entry.id   AF-A0A1B9KYU2-F1
#
_cell.length_a   1.000
_cell.length_b   1.000
_cell.length_c   1.000
_cell.angle_alpha   90.00
_cell.angle_beta   90.00
_cell.angle_gamma   90.00
#
_symmetry.space_group_name_H-M   'P 1'
#
loop_
_entity.id
_entity.type
_entity.pdbx_description
1 polymer ?
#
loop_
_entity_poly.entity_id
_entity_poly.type
_entity_poly.pdbx_seq_one_letter_code
_entity_poly.pdbx_strand_id
1 'polypeptide(L)'
;MKNIILKILLLILLSQVVYASDFDSNNNYYRLINEKLTPETDKNIKKSLSNLIIDNQQKITFLGCDFKELTGSEGDINNELNKHNFFKNYSDELKEYHLTTTNFAKIYTNDRDSLSEICNRNDYMNIIQLDNNELMVTYKKQLVFYQRLPEQEEKNLNNYYSNTKCIALEQVDMSYTDICYYNNMTILDVYNAMSFDLDKVFRKKIKVGENFSVNYEDRDVDIDYKWYGKNKLEITQYFQGGITTYTFIYQNGKTKLITVLSPD
;
A
#
# COMPACT_ATOMS: atom_id res chain seq x y z
N MET A 1 62.35 1.65 -2.83
CA MET A 1 61.36 1.35 -1.76
C MET A 1 60.31 2.45 -1.58
N LYS A 2 59.63 2.89 -2.66
CA LYS A 2 58.50 3.85 -2.56
C LYS A 2 57.17 3.31 -3.15
N ASN A 3 57.22 2.21 -3.89
CA ASN A 3 56.03 1.63 -4.55
C ASN A 3 55.35 0.48 -3.77
N ILE A 4 55.87 0.10 -2.60
CA ILE A 4 55.28 -0.97 -1.77
C ILE A 4 54.30 -0.38 -0.74
N ILE A 5 54.59 0.80 -0.20
CA ILE A 5 53.73 1.45 0.81
C ILE A 5 52.39 1.91 0.20
N LEU A 6 52.38 2.34 -1.06
CA LEU A 6 51.14 2.75 -1.74
C LEU A 6 50.19 1.58 -2.03
N LYS A 7 50.72 0.36 -2.24
CA LYS A 7 49.89 -0.84 -2.45
C LYS A 7 49.25 -1.36 -1.17
N ILE A 8 49.93 -1.21 -0.03
CA ILE A 8 49.37 -1.61 1.27
C ILE A 8 48.29 -0.61 1.73
N LEU A 9 48.44 0.69 1.43
CA LEU A 9 47.41 1.68 1.73
C LEU A 9 46.11 1.48 0.92
N LEU A 10 46.21 1.02 -0.33
CA LEU A 10 45.03 0.69 -1.15
C LEU A 10 44.26 -0.54 -0.66
N LEU A 11 44.95 -1.49 -0.02
CA LEU A 11 44.33 -2.71 0.52
C LEU A 11 43.60 -2.47 1.85
N ILE A 12 43.99 -1.45 2.63
CA ILE A 12 43.33 -1.09 3.89
C ILE A 12 42.10 -0.18 3.66
N LEU A 13 42.01 0.49 2.51
CA LEU A 13 40.83 1.26 2.12
C LEU A 13 39.70 0.41 1.50
N LEU A 14 39.95 -0.87 1.21
CA LEU A 14 38.95 -1.79 0.62
C LEU A 14 38.20 -2.64 1.65
N SER A 15 38.51 -2.53 2.95
CA SER A 15 37.78 -3.26 4.01
C SER A 15 36.62 -2.48 4.63
N GLN A 16 36.28 -1.30 4.09
CA GLN A 16 34.95 -0.73 4.28
C GLN A 16 34.09 -1.02 3.07
N VAL A 17 33.92 -2.32 2.78
CA VAL A 17 32.63 -2.76 2.28
C VAL A 17 31.67 -2.45 3.42
N VAL A 18 31.15 -1.23 3.41
CA VAL A 18 29.83 -0.96 3.94
C VAL A 18 28.98 -2.00 3.20
N TYR A 19 28.66 -3.09 3.89
CA TYR A 19 27.44 -3.80 3.59
C TYR A 19 26.35 -2.75 3.82
N ALA A 20 26.10 -1.93 2.79
CA ALA A 20 24.74 -1.71 2.40
C ALA A 20 24.28 -3.12 2.10
N SER A 21 23.70 -3.76 3.12
CA SER A 21 22.60 -4.63 2.83
C SER A 21 21.65 -3.74 2.02
N ASP A 22 21.77 -3.83 0.69
CA ASP A 22 20.61 -3.74 -0.17
C ASP A 22 19.71 -4.88 0.32
N PHE A 23 19.10 -4.69 1.49
CA PHE A 23 17.82 -5.29 1.76
C PHE A 23 16.98 -4.69 0.67
N ASP A 24 16.78 -5.49 -0.36
CA ASP A 24 15.81 -5.30 -1.41
C ASP A 24 14.43 -5.37 -0.73
N SER A 25 14.15 -4.40 0.15
CA SER A 25 12.88 -4.29 0.88
C SER A 25 11.84 -3.64 -0.02
N ASN A 26 11.88 -3.97 -1.31
CA ASN A 26 10.85 -3.62 -2.25
C ASN A 26 9.65 -4.49 -1.90
N ASN A 27 8.61 -3.85 -1.39
CA ASN A 27 7.36 -4.54 -1.13
C ASN A 27 6.67 -4.82 -2.46
N ASN A 28 6.02 -5.97 -2.54
CA ASN A 28 4.97 -6.22 -3.50
C ASN A 28 3.68 -5.58 -2.99
N TYR A 29 2.88 -5.08 -3.89
CA TYR A 29 1.63 -4.39 -3.56
C TYR A 29 0.48 -5.02 -4.31
N TYR A 30 -0.62 -5.29 -3.61
CA TYR A 30 -1.80 -5.90 -4.22
C TYR A 30 -3.03 -5.03 -4.05
N ARG A 31 -3.79 -4.86 -5.12
CA ARG A 31 -5.02 -4.06 -5.15
C ARG A 31 -6.27 -4.92 -5.15
N LEU A 32 -7.27 -4.51 -4.38
CA LEU A 32 -8.58 -5.14 -4.32
C LEU A 32 -9.25 -5.22 -5.70
N ILE A 33 -9.72 -6.41 -6.08
CA ILE A 33 -10.47 -6.65 -7.33
C ILE A 33 -11.96 -6.43 -7.03
N ASN A 34 -12.43 -5.19 -7.19
CA ASN A 34 -13.79 -4.81 -6.86
C ASN A 34 -14.85 -5.57 -7.69
N GLU A 35 -14.53 -6.02 -8.90
CA GLU A 35 -15.46 -6.76 -9.76
C GLU A 35 -15.77 -8.16 -9.22
N LYS A 36 -14.90 -8.74 -8.38
CA LYS A 36 -15.09 -10.04 -7.73
C LYS A 36 -15.77 -9.94 -6.35
N LEU A 37 -16.15 -8.73 -5.92
CA LEU A 37 -16.96 -8.58 -4.71
C LEU A 37 -18.41 -8.96 -5.01
N THR A 38 -19.02 -9.74 -4.12
CA THR A 38 -20.42 -10.11 -4.27
C THR A 38 -21.32 -8.85 -4.22
N PRO A 39 -22.45 -8.82 -4.94
CA PRO A 39 -23.39 -7.71 -4.86
C PRO A 39 -23.89 -7.45 -3.43
N GLU A 40 -23.93 -8.49 -2.61
CA GLU A 40 -24.31 -8.47 -1.20
C GLU A 40 -23.18 -8.01 -0.26
N THR A 41 -21.96 -7.76 -0.77
CA THR A 41 -20.88 -7.21 0.05
C THR A 41 -21.32 -5.85 0.62
N ASP A 42 -21.63 -5.84 1.91
CA ASP A 42 -22.04 -4.66 2.67
C ASP A 42 -21.07 -3.49 2.43
N LYS A 43 -21.61 -2.28 2.24
CA LYS A 43 -20.86 -1.03 2.12
C LYS A 43 -19.87 -0.84 3.28
N ASN A 44 -20.23 -1.28 4.48
CA ASN A 44 -19.36 -1.28 5.65
C ASN A 44 -18.16 -2.22 5.48
N ILE A 45 -18.37 -3.38 4.85
CA ILE A 45 -17.27 -4.32 4.55
C ILE A 45 -16.34 -3.70 3.51
N LYS A 46 -16.88 -3.13 2.43
CA LYS A 46 -16.07 -2.43 1.42
C LYS A 46 -15.22 -1.31 2.02
N LYS A 47 -15.77 -0.60 3.02
CA LYS A 47 -15.03 0.42 3.78
C LYS A 47 -13.94 -0.17 4.67
N SER A 48 -14.15 -1.36 5.21
CA SER A 48 -13.13 -2.05 6.03
C SER A 48 -12.01 -2.66 5.20
N LEU A 49 -12.26 -3.08 3.96
CA LEU A 49 -11.24 -3.70 3.11
C LEU A 49 -10.23 -2.65 2.63
N SER A 50 -8.95 -2.88 2.92
CA SER A 50 -7.87 -2.03 2.40
C SER A 50 -7.83 -2.11 0.87
N ASN A 51 -7.50 -0.99 0.20
CA ASN A 51 -7.19 -1.02 -1.22
C ASN A 51 -5.85 -1.69 -1.50
N LEU A 52 -5.00 -1.87 -0.49
CA LEU A 52 -3.63 -2.31 -0.64
C LEU A 52 -3.26 -3.37 0.40
N ILE A 53 -2.73 -4.50 -0.06
CA ILE A 53 -1.98 -5.47 0.75
C ILE A 53 -0.50 -5.30 0.45
N ILE A 54 0.32 -5.27 1.50
CA ILE A 54 1.77 -5.09 1.40
C ILE A 54 2.44 -6.40 1.75
N ASP A 55 3.31 -6.90 0.87
CA ASP A 55 4.06 -8.14 1.06
C ASP A 55 5.56 -7.85 0.90
N ASN A 56 6.36 -8.25 1.88
CA ASN A 56 7.82 -8.06 1.86
C ASN A 56 8.60 -9.38 1.83
N GLN A 57 8.06 -10.40 1.17
CA GLN A 57 8.56 -11.80 1.08
C GLN A 57 8.52 -12.59 2.39
N GLN A 58 8.63 -11.93 3.54
CA GLN A 58 8.62 -12.56 4.86
C GLN A 58 7.26 -12.49 5.55
N LYS A 59 6.53 -11.39 5.32
CA LYS A 59 5.21 -11.17 5.89
C LYS A 59 4.30 -10.41 4.93
N ILE A 60 3.01 -10.64 5.10
CA ILE A 60 1.96 -9.84 4.48
C ILE A 60 1.28 -9.00 5.56
N THR A 61 1.09 -7.71 5.31
CA THR A 61 0.31 -6.82 6.18
C THR A 61 -1.05 -6.52 5.54
N PHE A 62 -2.13 -6.80 6.27
CA PHE A 62 -3.51 -6.55 5.86
C PHE A 62 -4.39 -6.16 7.06
N LEU A 63 -5.13 -5.06 6.96
CA LEU A 63 -5.98 -4.52 8.05
C LEU A 63 -5.22 -4.29 9.38
N GLY A 64 -3.93 -3.97 9.30
CA GLY A 64 -3.07 -3.83 10.47
C GLY A 64 -2.68 -5.17 11.13
N CYS A 65 -3.02 -6.29 10.52
CA CYS A 65 -2.55 -7.63 10.90
C CYS A 65 -1.33 -8.00 10.06
N ASP A 66 -0.33 -8.60 10.71
CA ASP A 66 0.79 -9.24 10.03
C ASP A 66 0.51 -10.73 9.89
N PHE A 67 0.82 -11.28 8.72
CA PHE A 67 0.67 -12.69 8.37
C PHE A 67 2.01 -13.24 7.95
N LYS A 68 2.33 -14.45 8.41
CA LYS A 68 3.57 -15.14 8.06
C LYS A 68 3.27 -16.28 7.11
N GLU A 69 4.16 -16.50 6.15
CA GLU A 69 4.09 -17.65 5.24
C GLU A 69 4.16 -18.94 6.07
N LEU A 70 3.21 -19.85 5.83
CA LEU A 70 3.30 -21.21 6.34
C LEU A 70 4.29 -21.98 5.47
N THR A 71 5.50 -22.21 5.98
CA THR A 71 6.50 -23.01 5.28
C THR A 71 6.09 -24.48 5.30
N GLY A 72 5.90 -25.11 4.14
CA GLY A 72 5.50 -26.51 4.07
C GLY A 72 5.15 -26.99 2.66
N SER A 73 4.64 -28.22 2.59
CA SER A 73 4.10 -28.85 1.39
C SER A 73 2.64 -28.43 1.12
N GLU A 74 2.11 -28.76 -0.06
CA GLU A 74 0.68 -28.59 -0.37
C GLU A 74 -0.24 -29.28 0.66
N GLY A 75 0.21 -30.42 1.22
CA GLY A 75 -0.49 -31.12 2.29
C GLY A 75 -0.62 -30.27 3.57
N ASP A 76 0.38 -29.45 3.88
CA ASP A 76 0.37 -28.57 5.04
C ASP A 76 -0.61 -27.41 4.87
N ILE A 77 -0.68 -26.84 3.66
CA ILE A 77 -1.68 -25.82 3.28
C ILE A 77 -3.10 -26.37 3.49
N ASN A 78 -3.37 -27.56 2.92
CA ASN A 78 -4.69 -28.19 3.03
C ASN A 78 -5.06 -28.51 4.48
N ASN A 79 -4.09 -28.98 5.28
CA ASN A 79 -4.30 -29.23 6.70
C ASN A 79 -4.65 -27.95 7.47
N GLU A 80 -3.96 -26.83 7.20
CA GLU A 80 -4.25 -25.55 7.84
C GLU A 80 -5.66 -25.04 7.51
N LEU A 81 -6.03 -25.06 6.22
CA LEU A 81 -7.35 -24.65 5.76
C LEU A 81 -8.48 -25.53 6.35
N ASN A 82 -8.21 -26.82 6.53
CA ASN A 82 -9.17 -27.75 7.14
C ASN A 82 -9.47 -27.45 8.62
N LYS A 83 -8.50 -26.92 9.40
CA LYS A 83 -8.71 -26.59 10.82
C LYS A 83 -9.90 -25.63 11.04
N HIS A 84 -10.17 -24.77 10.06
CA HIS A 84 -11.23 -23.77 10.09
C HIS A 84 -12.41 -24.09 9.16
N ASN A 85 -12.53 -25.35 8.71
CA ASN A 85 -13.57 -25.81 7.78
C ASN A 85 -13.63 -24.98 6.48
N PHE A 86 -12.49 -24.47 6.00
CA PHE A 86 -12.43 -23.57 4.83
C PHE A 86 -13.17 -24.14 3.62
N PHE A 87 -12.82 -25.36 3.19
CA PHE A 87 -13.41 -25.96 1.98
C PHE A 87 -14.91 -26.18 2.09
N LYS A 88 -15.43 -26.41 3.30
CA LYS A 88 -16.86 -26.53 3.54
C LYS A 88 -17.54 -25.15 3.49
N ASN A 89 -16.95 -24.16 4.17
CA ASN A 89 -17.52 -22.83 4.31
C ASN A 89 -17.52 -22.04 3.00
N TYR A 90 -16.55 -22.28 2.12
CA TYR A 90 -16.36 -21.55 0.86
C TYR A 90 -16.57 -22.43 -0.38
N SER A 91 -17.20 -23.60 -0.24
CA SER A 91 -17.31 -24.58 -1.35
C SER A 91 -17.99 -24.02 -2.60
N ASP A 92 -18.97 -23.14 -2.46
CA ASP A 92 -19.72 -22.59 -3.59
C ASP A 92 -18.93 -21.47 -4.28
N GLU A 93 -18.29 -20.57 -3.54
CA GLU A 93 -17.40 -19.53 -4.10
C GLU A 93 -16.18 -20.15 -4.80
N LEU A 94 -15.59 -21.20 -4.22
CA LEU A 94 -14.49 -21.93 -4.88
C LEU A 94 -14.92 -22.49 -6.24
N LYS A 95 -16.14 -23.03 -6.35
CA LYS A 95 -16.68 -23.50 -7.64
C LYS A 95 -16.93 -22.36 -8.62
N GLU A 96 -17.47 -21.25 -8.15
CA GLU A 96 -17.73 -20.05 -8.95
C GLU A 96 -16.46 -19.54 -9.63
N TYR A 97 -15.35 -19.52 -8.89
CA TYR A 97 -14.04 -19.09 -9.40
C TYR A 97 -13.19 -20.20 -10.01
N HIS A 98 -13.74 -21.42 -10.14
CA HIS A 98 -13.03 -22.61 -10.64
C HIS A 98 -11.72 -22.92 -9.89
N LEU A 99 -11.71 -22.68 -8.58
CA LEU A 99 -10.57 -22.88 -7.70
C LEU A 99 -10.61 -24.26 -7.03
N THR A 100 -9.44 -24.90 -6.99
CA THR A 100 -9.18 -26.18 -6.33
C THR A 100 -7.91 -26.08 -5.49
N THR A 101 -7.61 -27.09 -4.67
CA THR A 101 -6.43 -27.10 -3.80
C THR A 101 -5.12 -26.92 -4.57
N THR A 102 -5.06 -27.42 -5.81
CA THR A 102 -3.85 -27.32 -6.64
C THR A 102 -3.59 -25.91 -7.13
N ASN A 103 -4.53 -24.97 -6.94
CA ASN A 103 -4.34 -23.57 -7.29
C ASN A 103 -3.67 -22.75 -6.18
N PHE A 104 -3.45 -23.34 -5.00
CA PHE A 104 -2.96 -22.63 -3.82
C PHE A 104 -1.45 -22.78 -3.71
N ALA A 105 -0.73 -21.77 -4.22
CA ALA A 105 0.73 -21.75 -4.22
C ALA A 105 1.31 -21.55 -2.83
N LYS A 106 0.71 -20.64 -2.04
CA LYS A 106 1.14 -20.34 -0.67
C LYS A 106 -0.03 -19.99 0.22
N ILE A 107 0.16 -20.14 1.53
CA ILE A 107 -0.74 -19.60 2.54
C ILE A 107 0.04 -18.79 3.56
N TYR A 108 -0.54 -17.68 3.98
CA TYR A 108 -0.05 -16.83 5.03
C TYR A 108 -1.08 -16.83 6.15
N THR A 109 -0.63 -17.25 7.33
CA THR A 109 -1.43 -17.37 8.53
C THR A 109 -1.17 -16.18 9.44
N ASN A 110 -2.20 -15.73 10.15
CA ASN A 110 -2.12 -14.61 11.06
C ASN A 110 -1.04 -14.83 12.15
N ASP A 111 -0.13 -13.87 12.28
CA ASP A 111 0.89 -13.87 13.32
C ASP A 111 0.26 -13.50 14.66
N ARG A 112 0.03 -14.51 15.50
CA ARG A 112 -0.68 -14.37 16.80
C ARG A 112 0.03 -13.46 17.80
N ASP A 113 1.28 -13.09 17.55
CA ASP A 113 2.02 -12.10 18.33
C ASP A 113 1.62 -10.64 17.97
N SER A 114 0.69 -10.44 17.04
CA SER A 114 0.16 -9.10 16.72
C SER A 114 -0.73 -8.57 17.86
N LEU A 115 -0.45 -7.33 18.30
CA LEU A 115 -1.19 -6.64 19.38
C LEU A 115 -2.62 -6.21 18.97
N SER A 116 -3.08 -6.55 17.76
CA SER A 116 -4.34 -6.06 17.22
C SER A 116 -5.51 -6.98 17.59
N GLU A 117 -6.48 -6.40 18.31
CA GLU A 117 -7.71 -7.09 18.70
C GLU A 117 -8.50 -7.61 17.49
N ILE A 118 -8.43 -6.91 16.35
CA ILE A 118 -9.06 -7.35 15.09
C ILE A 118 -8.43 -8.66 14.60
N CYS A 119 -7.11 -8.78 14.69
CA CYS A 119 -6.37 -9.96 14.26
C CYS A 119 -6.67 -11.13 15.19
N ASN A 120 -6.70 -10.90 16.50
CA ASN A 120 -6.99 -11.94 17.48
C ASN A 120 -8.44 -12.47 17.40
N ARG A 121 -9.41 -11.61 17.02
CA ARG A 121 -10.81 -12.01 16.82
C ARG A 121 -11.06 -12.71 15.48
N ASN A 122 -10.14 -12.62 14.53
CA ASN A 122 -10.23 -13.24 13.20
C ASN A 122 -9.04 -14.18 12.97
N ASP A 123 -8.80 -15.08 13.92
CA ASP A 123 -7.73 -16.08 13.87
C ASP A 123 -7.87 -17.08 12.71
N TYR A 124 -9.07 -17.20 12.15
CA TYR A 124 -9.39 -17.97 10.94
C TYR A 124 -9.07 -17.23 9.63
N MET A 125 -8.68 -15.95 9.68
CA MET A 125 -8.32 -15.19 8.49
C MET A 125 -7.00 -15.74 7.95
N ASN A 126 -7.04 -16.22 6.71
CA ASN A 126 -5.86 -16.63 5.97
C ASN A 126 -5.77 -15.83 4.67
N ILE A 127 -4.54 -15.59 4.24
CA ILE A 127 -4.24 -15.04 2.91
C ILE A 127 -3.63 -16.17 2.09
N ILE A 128 -4.26 -16.52 0.98
CA ILE A 128 -3.84 -17.60 0.11
C ILE A 128 -3.33 -16.97 -1.18
N GLN A 129 -2.08 -17.22 -1.54
CA GLN A 129 -1.55 -16.84 -2.85
C GLN A 129 -1.90 -17.93 -3.85
N LEU A 130 -2.50 -17.52 -4.95
CA LEU A 130 -2.85 -18.38 -6.07
C LEU A 130 -1.70 -18.47 -7.07
N ASP A 131 -1.68 -19.51 -7.92
CA ASP A 131 -0.63 -19.73 -8.95
C ASP A 131 -0.47 -18.56 -9.93
N ASN A 132 -1.53 -17.77 -10.14
CA ASN A 132 -1.51 -16.58 -10.98
C ASN A 132 -1.01 -15.32 -10.25
N ASN A 133 -0.46 -15.46 -9.05
CA ASN A 133 -0.05 -14.37 -8.16
C ASN A 133 -1.20 -13.42 -7.73
N GLU A 134 -2.46 -13.86 -7.76
CA GLU A 134 -3.50 -13.18 -7.00
C GLU A 134 -3.45 -13.61 -5.52
N LEU A 135 -3.86 -12.73 -4.62
CA LEU A 135 -4.13 -13.09 -3.24
C LEU A 135 -5.63 -13.26 -3.04
N MET A 136 -6.00 -14.33 -2.34
CA MET A 136 -7.36 -14.63 -1.91
C MET A 136 -7.40 -14.58 -0.39
N VAL A 137 -8.26 -13.72 0.16
CA VAL A 137 -8.37 -13.48 1.59
C VAL A 137 -9.75 -13.91 2.07
N THR A 138 -9.80 -14.72 3.12
CA THR A 138 -11.06 -15.05 3.79
C THR A 138 -11.46 -13.90 4.72
N TYR A 139 -12.60 -13.25 4.47
CA TYR A 139 -13.07 -12.16 5.34
C TYR A 139 -14.58 -12.22 5.53
N LYS A 140 -15.06 -12.37 6.78
CA LYS A 140 -16.50 -12.42 7.11
C LYS A 140 -17.34 -13.35 6.21
N LYS A 141 -16.86 -14.59 5.99
CA LYS A 141 -17.51 -15.65 5.17
C LYS A 141 -17.64 -15.35 3.67
N GLN A 142 -16.73 -14.55 3.12
CA GLN A 142 -16.55 -14.38 1.68
C GLN A 142 -15.06 -14.44 1.32
N LEU A 143 -14.78 -14.81 0.08
CA LEU A 143 -13.46 -14.76 -0.54
C LEU A 143 -13.26 -13.40 -1.21
N VAL A 144 -12.23 -12.68 -0.78
CA VAL A 144 -11.87 -11.37 -1.31
C VAL A 144 -10.58 -11.49 -2.09
N PHE A 145 -10.56 -10.99 -3.33
CA PHE A 145 -9.42 -11.16 -4.23
C PHE A 145 -8.64 -9.86 -4.41
N TYR A 146 -7.33 -10.01 -4.49
CA TYR A 146 -6.39 -8.92 -4.76
C TYR A 146 -5.45 -9.30 -5.89
N GLN A 147 -5.19 -8.34 -6.78
CA GLN A 147 -4.27 -8.49 -7.88
C GLN A 147 -2.98 -7.74 -7.59
N ARG A 148 -1.83 -8.36 -7.86
CA ARG A 148 -0.53 -7.69 -7.77
C ARG A 148 -0.47 -6.49 -8.72
N LEU A 149 0.09 -5.37 -8.25
CA LEU A 149 0.29 -4.19 -9.07
C LEU A 149 1.37 -4.41 -10.13
N PRO A 150 1.30 -3.70 -11.27
CA PRO A 150 2.38 -3.68 -12.24
C PRO A 150 3.69 -3.19 -11.61
N GLU A 151 4.82 -3.74 -12.04
CA GLU A 151 6.16 -3.45 -11.50
C GLU A 151 6.47 -1.95 -11.39
N GLN A 152 6.05 -1.15 -12.38
CA GLN A 152 6.27 0.29 -12.36
C GLN A 152 5.45 1.02 -11.27
N GLU A 153 4.23 0.56 -10.99
CA GLU A 153 3.42 1.09 -9.88
C GLU A 153 4.01 0.68 -8.53
N GLU A 154 4.47 -0.57 -8.40
CA GLU A 154 5.16 -1.06 -7.18
C GLU A 154 6.44 -0.25 -6.91
N LYS A 155 7.25 0.00 -7.95
CA LYS A 155 8.45 0.83 -7.84
C LYS A 155 8.13 2.25 -7.38
N ASN A 156 7.05 2.84 -7.89
CA ASN A 156 6.62 4.17 -7.49
C ASN A 156 6.17 4.21 -6.02
N LEU A 157 5.44 3.19 -5.56
CA LEU A 157 5.03 3.06 -4.16
C LEU A 157 6.23 2.82 -3.23
N ASN A 158 7.14 1.91 -3.59
CA ASN A 158 8.36 1.69 -2.83
C ASN A 158 9.17 2.97 -2.70
N ASN A 159 9.35 3.71 -3.81
CA ASN A 159 10.01 5.02 -3.80
C ASN A 159 9.27 6.05 -2.93
N TYR A 160 7.94 6.07 -2.97
CA TYR A 160 7.13 6.94 -2.12
C TYR A 160 7.45 6.68 -0.66
N TYR A 161 7.29 5.44 -0.18
CA TYR A 161 7.52 5.11 1.23
C TYR A 161 8.98 5.22 1.66
N SER A 162 9.95 4.89 0.79
CA SER A 162 11.38 4.90 1.12
C SER A 162 12.01 6.29 1.10
N ASN A 163 11.54 7.18 0.21
CA ASN A 163 12.17 8.48 -0.04
C ASN A 163 11.43 9.65 0.62
N THR A 164 10.37 9.37 1.38
CA THR A 164 9.64 10.41 2.12
C THR A 164 10.47 10.93 3.28
N LYS A 165 10.68 12.24 3.31
CA LYS A 165 11.14 12.95 4.51
C LYS A 165 10.14 14.03 4.85
N CYS A 166 9.36 13.83 5.90
CA CYS A 166 8.45 14.85 6.42
C CYS A 166 9.15 15.64 7.53
N ILE A 167 9.08 16.96 7.44
CA ILE A 167 9.67 17.88 8.41
C ILE A 167 8.50 18.59 9.11
N ALA A 168 8.48 18.39 10.43
CA ALA A 168 7.75 19.09 11.50
C ALA A 168 6.38 19.71 11.19
N LEU A 169 5.47 19.38 12.10
CA LEU A 169 4.08 19.77 12.15
C LEU A 169 4.00 21.17 12.74
N GLU A 170 3.63 22.15 11.93
CA GLU A 170 3.26 23.47 12.46
C GLU A 170 1.77 23.44 12.76
N GLN A 171 1.43 23.45 14.06
CA GLN A 171 0.07 23.65 14.52
C GLN A 171 -0.12 25.13 14.85
N VAL A 172 -1.07 25.77 14.17
CA VAL A 172 -1.55 27.11 14.49
C VAL A 172 -3.05 26.99 14.74
N ASP A 173 -3.47 27.27 15.97
CA ASP A 173 -4.82 27.00 16.47
C ASP A 173 -5.23 25.52 16.29
N MET A 174 -6.31 25.26 15.54
CA MET A 174 -6.77 23.92 15.17
C MET A 174 -6.24 23.45 13.81
N SER A 175 -5.51 24.31 13.09
CA SER A 175 -4.94 23.96 11.79
C SER A 175 -3.60 23.26 11.93
N TYR A 176 -3.36 22.32 11.03
CA TYR A 176 -2.17 21.47 11.00
C TYR A 176 -1.51 21.53 9.64
N THR A 177 -0.20 21.82 9.61
CA THR A 177 0.60 21.80 8.39
C THR A 177 1.66 20.70 8.46
N ASP A 178 1.70 19.84 7.44
CA ASP A 178 2.75 18.84 7.25
C ASP A 178 3.49 19.09 5.93
N ILE A 179 4.82 19.00 5.96
CA ILE A 179 5.68 19.26 4.80
C ILE A 179 6.55 18.04 4.53
N CYS A 180 6.23 17.32 3.46
CA CYS A 180 6.98 16.15 3.02
C CYS A 180 7.77 16.42 1.75
N TYR A 181 8.89 15.74 1.64
CA TYR A 181 9.81 15.83 0.52
C TYR A 181 10.05 14.45 -0.08
N TYR A 182 9.90 14.34 -1.39
CA TYR A 182 10.02 13.11 -2.17
C TYR A 182 11.10 13.30 -3.24
N ASN A 183 12.26 12.66 -3.06
CA ASN A 183 13.36 12.75 -4.01
C ASN A 183 13.12 11.82 -5.21
N ASN A 184 13.54 12.26 -6.41
CA ASN A 184 13.43 11.51 -7.67
C ASN A 184 11.99 11.12 -8.05
N MET A 185 11.00 11.85 -7.57
CA MET A 185 9.57 11.64 -7.88
C MET A 185 8.96 12.91 -8.43
N THR A 186 8.17 12.78 -9.50
CA THR A 186 7.37 13.87 -10.06
C THR A 186 6.09 14.09 -9.24
N ILE A 187 5.35 15.18 -9.54
CA ILE A 187 4.03 15.42 -8.93
C ILE A 187 3.09 14.24 -9.18
N LEU A 188 3.09 13.69 -10.39
CA LEU A 188 2.23 12.56 -10.74
C LEU A 188 2.61 11.28 -10.00
N ASP A 189 3.91 11.03 -9.80
CA ASP A 189 4.36 9.84 -9.05
C ASP A 189 3.88 9.90 -7.60
N VAL A 190 4.04 11.05 -6.94
CA VAL A 190 3.58 11.26 -5.56
C VAL A 190 2.06 11.20 -5.48
N TYR A 191 1.35 11.89 -6.39
CA TYR A 191 -0.11 11.87 -6.45
C TYR A 191 -0.66 10.45 -6.61
N ASN A 192 -0.13 9.69 -7.58
CA ASN A 192 -0.59 8.33 -7.85
C ASN A 192 -0.30 7.41 -6.66
N ALA A 193 0.86 7.54 -5.99
CA ALA A 193 1.13 6.78 -4.77
C ALA A 193 0.12 7.10 -3.65
N MET A 194 -0.22 8.39 -3.47
CA MET A 194 -1.23 8.81 -2.50
C MET A 194 -2.65 8.32 -2.83
N SER A 195 -2.97 8.00 -4.09
CA SER A 195 -4.29 7.47 -4.50
C SER A 195 -4.58 6.06 -3.98
N PHE A 196 -3.56 5.32 -3.52
CA PHE A 196 -3.73 4.01 -2.91
C PHE A 196 -4.16 4.07 -1.45
N ASP A 197 -3.99 5.21 -0.80
CA ASP A 197 -4.41 5.46 0.57
C ASP A 197 -5.91 5.79 0.60
N LEU A 198 -6.71 4.88 1.16
CA LEU A 198 -8.18 4.99 1.22
C LEU A 198 -8.67 6.15 2.08
N ASP A 199 -7.85 6.63 3.00
CA ASP A 199 -8.18 7.77 3.85
C ASP A 199 -8.01 9.07 3.07
N LYS A 200 -7.27 9.05 1.96
CA LYS A 200 -7.08 10.20 1.08
C LYS A 200 -8.06 10.17 -0.08
N VAL A 201 -8.62 11.33 -0.43
CA VAL A 201 -9.65 11.43 -1.47
C VAL A 201 -9.06 11.70 -2.87
N PHE A 202 -8.03 10.95 -3.26
CA PHE A 202 -7.37 11.09 -4.57
C PHE A 202 -7.83 9.99 -5.54
N ARG A 203 -9.00 10.15 -6.17
CA ARG A 203 -9.59 9.07 -7.01
C ARG A 203 -9.48 9.29 -8.51
N LYS A 204 -9.21 10.52 -8.96
CA LYS A 204 -9.15 10.84 -10.40
C LYS A 204 -7.73 10.69 -10.92
N LYS A 205 -7.57 10.04 -12.07
CA LYS A 205 -6.33 10.18 -12.83
C LYS A 205 -6.23 11.62 -13.31
N ILE A 206 -5.14 12.30 -12.93
CA ILE A 206 -4.88 13.69 -13.32
C ILE A 206 -3.87 13.75 -14.46
N LYS A 207 -3.96 14.82 -15.26
CA LYS A 207 -2.98 15.15 -16.29
C LYS A 207 -2.33 16.49 -15.95
N VAL A 208 -1.05 16.61 -16.29
CA VAL A 208 -0.28 17.83 -16.02
C VAL A 208 -0.88 19.01 -16.78
N GLY A 209 -1.18 20.10 -16.05
CA GLY A 209 -1.69 21.34 -16.62
C GLY A 209 -3.20 21.40 -16.82
N GLU A 210 -3.94 20.34 -16.52
CA GLU A 210 -5.41 20.33 -16.64
C GLU A 210 -6.07 20.69 -15.30
N ASN A 211 -6.75 21.83 -15.26
CA ASN A 211 -7.54 22.26 -14.10
C ASN A 211 -8.95 21.72 -14.22
N PHE A 212 -9.50 21.23 -13.11
CA PHE A 212 -10.87 20.73 -13.06
C PHE A 212 -11.36 20.64 -11.61
N SER A 213 -12.67 20.46 -11.45
CA SER A 213 -13.30 20.20 -10.15
C SER A 213 -14.11 18.90 -10.22
N VAL A 214 -14.27 18.23 -9.08
CA VAL A 214 -15.06 17.00 -8.98
C VAL A 214 -15.77 16.95 -7.63
N ASN A 215 -17.03 16.55 -7.65
CA ASN A 215 -17.79 16.21 -6.46
C ASN A 215 -17.78 14.68 -6.26
N TYR A 216 -17.56 14.23 -5.02
CA TYR A 216 -17.76 12.84 -4.64
C TYR A 216 -18.88 12.73 -3.60
N GLU A 217 -20.10 12.51 -4.08
CA GLU A 217 -21.31 12.37 -3.26
C GLU A 217 -21.18 11.30 -2.16
N ASP A 218 -20.45 10.21 -2.42
CA ASP A 218 -20.29 9.12 -1.46
C ASP A 218 -19.42 9.48 -0.23
N ARG A 219 -18.65 10.58 -0.33
CA ARG A 219 -17.79 11.10 0.74
C ARG A 219 -18.15 12.53 1.16
N ASP A 220 -19.18 13.12 0.54
CA ASP A 220 -19.62 14.50 0.78
C ASP A 220 -18.44 15.48 0.74
N VAL A 221 -17.71 15.45 -0.39
CA VAL A 221 -16.50 16.24 -0.60
C VAL A 221 -16.44 16.78 -2.02
N ASP A 222 -16.18 18.09 -2.11
CA ASP A 222 -15.84 18.77 -3.36
C ASP A 222 -14.33 18.93 -3.46
N ILE A 223 -13.77 18.72 -4.64
CA ILE A 223 -12.33 18.79 -4.86
C ILE A 223 -12.01 19.65 -6.07
N ASP A 224 -11.15 20.64 -5.87
CA ASP A 224 -10.60 21.50 -6.90
C ASP A 224 -9.15 21.14 -7.20
N TYR A 225 -8.80 21.04 -8.49
CA TYR A 225 -7.45 20.82 -8.98
C TYR A 225 -6.99 22.03 -9.79
N LYS A 226 -5.91 22.68 -9.35
CA LYS A 226 -5.34 23.88 -9.98
C LYS A 226 -3.85 23.72 -10.22
N TRP A 227 -3.47 23.62 -11.48
CA TRP A 227 -2.09 23.66 -11.94
C TRP A 227 -1.61 25.10 -12.14
N TYR A 228 -0.40 25.37 -11.68
CA TYR A 228 0.33 26.60 -11.94
C TYR A 228 1.58 26.25 -12.75
N GLY A 229 1.36 26.12 -14.07
CA GLY A 229 2.33 25.52 -14.98
C GLY A 229 2.54 24.02 -14.69
N LYS A 230 3.63 23.46 -15.23
CA LYS A 230 3.93 22.02 -15.10
C LYS A 230 4.56 21.58 -13.77
N ASN A 231 5.00 22.55 -12.95
CA ASN A 231 5.82 22.32 -11.77
C ASN A 231 5.09 22.56 -10.44
N LYS A 232 3.83 23.00 -10.46
CA LYS A 232 3.05 23.21 -9.25
C LYS A 232 1.60 22.78 -9.47
N LEU A 233 1.08 22.01 -8.52
CA LEU A 233 -0.32 21.58 -8.44
C LEU A 233 -0.84 21.89 -7.05
N GLU A 234 -2.01 22.49 -6.97
CA GLU A 234 -2.76 22.69 -5.74
C GLU A 234 -4.07 21.91 -5.84
N ILE A 235 -4.38 21.17 -4.78
CA ILE A 235 -5.61 20.40 -4.66
C ILE A 235 -6.28 20.83 -3.37
N THR A 236 -7.51 21.32 -3.46
CA THR A 236 -8.31 21.72 -2.29
C THR A 236 -9.49 20.78 -2.16
N GLN A 237 -9.65 20.16 -1.00
CA GLN A 237 -10.76 19.28 -0.65
C GLN A 237 -11.63 19.99 0.38
N TYR A 238 -12.91 20.18 0.06
CA TYR A 238 -13.91 20.83 0.88
C TYR A 238 -14.82 19.78 1.49
N PHE A 239 -14.75 19.63 2.81
CA PHE A 239 -15.63 18.77 3.59
C PHE A 239 -16.60 19.61 4.40
N GLN A 240 -17.72 19.02 4.86
CA GLN A 240 -18.66 19.72 5.75
C GLN A 240 -18.05 20.19 7.09
N GLY A 241 -16.91 19.61 7.50
CA GLY A 241 -16.23 19.90 8.77
C GLY A 241 -14.86 20.56 8.62
N GLY A 242 -14.58 21.15 7.45
CA GLY A 242 -13.32 21.87 7.20
C GLY A 242 -12.72 21.63 5.83
N ILE A 243 -11.51 22.16 5.65
CA ILE A 243 -10.81 22.20 4.36
C ILE A 243 -9.45 21.51 4.49
N THR A 244 -9.10 20.69 3.51
CA THR A 244 -7.75 20.16 3.35
C THR A 244 -7.13 20.64 2.04
N THR A 245 -5.94 21.23 2.09
CA THR A 245 -5.21 21.67 0.91
C THR A 245 -3.90 20.91 0.75
N TYR A 246 -3.62 20.44 -0.45
CA TYR A 246 -2.37 19.80 -0.84
C TYR A 246 -1.68 20.65 -1.91
N THR A 247 -0.47 21.12 -1.62
CA THR A 247 0.35 21.86 -2.58
C THR A 247 1.58 21.04 -2.94
N PHE A 248 1.63 20.61 -4.20
CA PHE A 248 2.76 19.93 -4.80
C PHE A 248 3.64 20.94 -5.54
N ILE A 249 4.95 20.91 -5.30
CA ILE A 249 5.94 21.74 -5.97
C ILE A 249 7.09 20.86 -6.43
N TYR A 250 7.30 20.77 -7.74
CA TYR A 250 8.39 20.00 -8.33
C TYR A 250 9.53 20.90 -8.79
N GLN A 251 10.72 20.65 -8.26
CA GLN A 251 11.93 21.38 -8.59
C GLN A 251 13.16 20.50 -8.40
N ASN A 252 14.12 20.58 -9.33
CA ASN A 252 15.42 19.89 -9.22
C ASN A 252 15.32 18.38 -8.95
N GLY A 253 14.41 17.69 -9.64
CA GLY A 253 14.23 16.24 -9.46
C GLY A 253 13.52 15.84 -8.16
N LYS A 254 12.92 16.79 -7.45
CA LYS A 254 12.30 16.56 -6.13
C LYS A 254 10.90 17.17 -6.09
N THR A 255 9.95 16.46 -5.49
CA THR A 255 8.61 16.98 -5.18
C THR A 255 8.52 17.33 -3.69
N LYS A 256 8.15 18.57 -3.39
CA LYS A 256 7.69 19.01 -2.08
C LYS A 256 6.17 18.92 -2.03
N LEU A 257 5.63 18.27 -1.01
CA LEU A 257 4.20 18.26 -0.70
C LEU A 257 3.99 19.06 0.58
N ILE A 258 3.08 20.02 0.54
CA ILE A 258 2.61 20.75 1.71
C ILE A 258 1.14 20.36 1.89
N THR A 259 0.80 19.78 3.03
CA THR A 259 -0.56 19.44 3.41
C THR A 259 -1.00 20.38 4.51
N VAL A 260 -2.13 21.06 4.33
CA VAL A 260 -2.75 21.91 5.36
C VAL A 260 -4.13 21.36 5.64
N LEU A 261 -4.36 20.93 6.88
CA LEU A 261 -5.69 20.62 7.40
C LEU A 261 -6.18 21.81 8.22
N SER A 262 -7.36 22.31 7.89
CA SER A 262 -8.05 23.39 8.60
C SER A 262 -9.47 22.95 8.93
N PRO A 263 -9.70 22.39 10.13
CA PRO A 263 -11.04 22.09 10.63
C PRO A 263 -11.85 23.38 10.84
N ASP A 264 -13.16 23.31 10.59
CA ASP A 264 -14.11 24.39 10.89
C ASP A 264 -14.47 24.47 12.39
#